data_AF-A0A520H0N8-F1
#
_entry.id   AF-A0A520H0N8-F1
#
_cell.length_a   1.000
_cell.length_b   1.000
_cell.length_c   1.000
_cell.angle_alpha   90.00
_cell.angle_beta   90.00
_cell.angle_gamma   90.00
#
_symmetry.space_group_name_H-M   'P 1'
#
loop_
_entity.id
_entity.type
_entity.pdbx_description
1 polymer ?
#
loop_
_entity_poly.entity_id
_entity_poly.type
_entity_poly.pdbx_seq_one_letter_code
_entity_poly.pdbx_strand_id
1 'polypeptide(L)'
;PIVPVPPPVTAATSVPDPDPTAPAPPLLPTPVPGPDRPVAVAPADPAPPSMATDAPSGTSTDASIATADAPAGPAPAEPAAAPSAGPPAATGAPPPAAPAATSGPGPENAPLNVPASVRLKFDVTGQQGPVPLQGVFGELVWSQDGRAYDANLTLRFLFKTLRTQHSSGVIGSTGIEPARFSDTRKTEVASHFVRDRGEVVFSNNAPSVALLPGAQDRLSVMLQLGALLAGDPARYPQDGAIAVQTVGPRDADIWLFKVGPEETLALPMGEIVGRRLTRNARAPFDDTVELWLAPSLGYLPVRIKLTQPNGDFADMQLREPLPGAPGR
;
A
#
# COMPACT_ATOMS: atom_id res chain seq x y z
N PRO A 1 -27.03 3.06 76.34
CA PRO A 1 -26.98 2.17 75.15
C PRO A 1 -27.92 2.71 74.06
N ILE A 2 -27.40 2.83 72.85
CA ILE A 2 -27.87 3.71 71.77
C ILE A 2 -29.37 3.55 71.43
N VAL A 3 -30.06 4.69 71.40
CA VAL A 3 -31.27 4.96 70.61
C VAL A 3 -30.99 6.29 69.88
N PRO A 4 -31.30 6.41 68.59
CA PRO A 4 -32.29 7.44 68.24
C PRO A 4 -33.34 6.98 67.22
N VAL A 5 -34.55 7.49 67.43
CA VAL A 5 -35.75 7.47 66.60
C VAL A 5 -35.76 8.76 65.73
N PRO A 6 -36.44 8.82 64.56
CA PRO A 6 -36.23 9.88 63.56
C PRO A 6 -36.96 11.20 63.92
N PRO A 7 -36.77 12.26 63.10
CA PRO A 7 -37.92 12.69 62.30
C PRO A 7 -37.58 13.26 60.90
N PRO A 8 -38.58 13.40 60.01
CA PRO A 8 -38.46 14.14 58.74
C PRO A 8 -38.66 15.66 58.94
N VAL A 9 -38.18 16.47 58.01
CA VAL A 9 -38.64 17.87 57.86
C VAL A 9 -38.55 18.34 56.40
N THR A 10 -39.68 18.86 55.90
CA THR A 10 -39.79 19.60 54.64
C THR A 10 -40.22 21.03 54.96
N ALA A 11 -39.40 22.02 54.64
CA ALA A 11 -39.72 23.46 54.70
C ALA A 11 -38.55 24.26 54.08
N ALA A 12 -38.73 25.40 53.41
CA ALA A 12 -39.95 25.96 52.83
C ALA A 12 -39.59 26.93 51.67
N THR A 13 -40.60 27.23 50.87
CA THR A 13 -40.69 28.13 49.72
C THR A 13 -40.13 29.55 49.95
N SER A 14 -39.53 30.15 48.91
CA SER A 14 -39.49 31.61 48.73
C SER A 14 -39.45 32.03 47.25
N VAL A 15 -40.58 32.56 46.78
CA VAL A 15 -40.87 33.28 45.51
C VAL A 15 -41.96 34.28 45.94
N PRO A 16 -41.89 35.61 45.67
CA PRO A 16 -42.03 36.14 44.30
C PRO A 16 -41.35 37.49 43.92
N ASP A 17 -41.32 37.71 42.58
CA ASP A 17 -41.53 38.97 41.81
C ASP A 17 -40.54 40.16 41.85
N PRO A 18 -40.55 41.06 40.84
CA PRO A 18 -40.57 40.83 39.38
C PRO A 18 -39.49 41.64 38.60
N ASP A 19 -39.50 41.52 37.26
CA ASP A 19 -38.65 42.15 36.21
C ASP A 19 -38.29 43.64 36.41
N PRO A 20 -37.12 44.13 35.90
CA PRO A 20 -37.12 44.52 34.48
C PRO A 20 -35.79 44.36 33.68
N THR A 21 -35.98 44.13 32.37
CA THR A 21 -35.13 44.54 31.22
C THR A 21 -34.28 43.43 30.59
N ALA A 22 -34.82 42.83 29.53
CA ALA A 22 -34.08 41.97 28.62
C ALA A 22 -32.99 42.76 27.83
N PRO A 23 -31.73 42.28 27.76
CA PRO A 23 -30.74 42.82 26.83
C PRO A 23 -31.05 42.35 25.39
N ALA A 24 -30.90 43.27 24.43
CA ALA A 24 -31.23 43.03 23.03
C ALA A 24 -30.31 41.98 22.36
N PRO A 25 -30.81 41.23 21.36
CA PRO A 25 -29.99 40.28 20.61
C PRO A 25 -28.92 41.00 19.77
N PRO A 26 -27.71 40.44 19.62
CA PRO A 26 -26.67 41.02 18.78
C PRO A 26 -27.08 40.99 17.31
N LEU A 27 -26.84 42.11 16.62
CA LEU A 27 -27.16 42.27 15.20
C LEU A 27 -26.31 41.34 14.33
N LEU A 28 -26.97 40.67 13.38
CA LEU A 28 -26.31 39.84 12.36
C LEU A 28 -25.44 40.74 11.44
N PRO A 29 -24.17 40.40 11.18
CA PRO A 29 -23.36 41.12 10.21
C PRO A 29 -23.92 40.93 8.79
N THR A 30 -24.03 42.02 8.04
CA THR A 30 -24.47 42.02 6.64
C THR A 30 -23.43 41.33 5.74
N PRO A 31 -23.88 40.58 4.71
CA PRO A 31 -22.96 39.91 3.79
C PRO A 31 -22.24 40.92 2.87
N VAL A 32 -20.91 40.78 2.78
CA VAL A 32 -20.07 41.49 1.81
C VAL A 32 -20.29 40.88 0.42
N PRO A 33 -20.41 41.68 -0.67
CA PRO A 33 -20.48 41.14 -2.02
C PRO A 33 -19.24 40.33 -2.38
N GLY A 34 -19.43 39.09 -2.86
CA GLY A 34 -18.32 38.23 -3.27
C GLY A 34 -17.76 38.60 -4.65
N PRO A 35 -16.46 38.34 -4.92
CA PRO A 35 -15.89 38.45 -6.26
C PRO A 35 -16.44 37.35 -7.19
N ASP A 36 -16.45 37.65 -8.49
CA ASP A 36 -17.17 36.88 -9.50
C ASP A 36 -16.80 35.40 -9.64
N ARG A 37 -17.83 34.59 -9.91
CA ARG A 37 -17.70 33.20 -10.34
C ARG A 37 -16.99 33.14 -11.70
N PRO A 38 -15.88 32.39 -11.87
CA PRO A 38 -15.38 32.06 -13.19
C PRO A 38 -16.40 31.17 -13.93
N VAL A 39 -16.79 31.61 -15.12
CA VAL A 39 -17.75 30.92 -15.99
C VAL A 39 -17.12 29.63 -16.53
N ALA A 40 -17.89 28.54 -16.56
CA ALA A 40 -17.46 27.28 -17.16
C ALA A 40 -17.30 27.45 -18.68
N VAL A 41 -16.09 27.21 -19.19
CA VAL A 41 -15.81 27.21 -20.63
C VAL A 41 -16.18 25.84 -21.20
N ALA A 42 -17.15 25.83 -22.12
CA ALA A 42 -17.50 24.64 -22.91
C ALA A 42 -16.39 24.34 -23.95
N PRO A 43 -16.15 23.06 -24.31
CA PRO A 43 -15.16 22.71 -25.32
C PRO A 43 -15.60 23.18 -26.71
N ALA A 44 -14.66 23.75 -27.46
CA ALA A 44 -14.86 24.14 -28.85
C ALA A 44 -14.29 23.06 -29.80
N ASP A 45 -15.05 22.71 -30.84
CA ASP A 45 -14.61 21.83 -31.92
C ASP A 45 -13.50 22.47 -32.79
N PRO A 46 -12.62 21.67 -33.41
CA PRO A 46 -11.50 22.18 -34.20
C PRO A 46 -11.90 22.58 -35.63
N ALA A 47 -11.42 23.74 -36.08
CA ALA A 47 -11.46 24.17 -37.48
C ALA A 47 -10.09 23.94 -38.18
N PRO A 48 -10.04 23.72 -39.50
CA PRO A 48 -8.87 23.16 -40.20
C PRO A 48 -7.75 24.19 -40.49
N PRO A 49 -6.51 23.73 -40.77
CA PRO A 49 -5.38 24.61 -41.03
C PRO A 49 -5.42 25.22 -42.45
N SER A 50 -5.10 26.51 -42.55
CA SER A 50 -4.81 27.19 -43.82
C SER A 50 -3.32 27.54 -43.91
N MET A 51 -2.76 27.39 -45.11
CA MET A 51 -1.33 27.56 -45.41
C MET A 51 -0.97 29.00 -45.85
N ALA A 52 0.34 29.29 -45.93
CA ALA A 52 0.99 30.44 -46.61
C ALA A 52 0.77 31.83 -45.95
N THR A 53 1.66 32.86 -45.98
CA THR A 53 3.04 33.14 -46.47
C THR A 53 3.38 34.60 -46.02
N ASP A 54 4.60 35.13 -45.78
CA ASP A 54 5.98 34.78 -46.17
C ASP A 54 7.08 35.25 -45.17
N ALA A 55 8.35 34.92 -45.49
CA ALA A 55 9.67 35.62 -45.41
C ALA A 55 9.98 36.84 -44.47
N PRO A 56 11.29 37.13 -44.20
CA PRO A 56 11.73 37.75 -42.94
C PRO A 56 12.49 39.10 -43.03
N SER A 57 12.69 39.72 -41.86
CA SER A 57 13.75 40.68 -41.50
C SER A 57 14.13 40.45 -40.03
N GLY A 58 15.38 40.47 -39.55
CA GLY A 58 16.64 40.83 -40.20
C GLY A 58 17.25 42.10 -39.59
N THR A 59 18.04 41.96 -38.51
CA THR A 59 19.13 42.86 -38.10
C THR A 59 20.10 42.12 -37.17
N SER A 60 21.40 42.20 -37.45
CA SER A 60 22.48 41.60 -36.66
C SER A 60 23.01 42.57 -35.60
N THR A 61 23.68 42.04 -34.56
CA THR A 61 24.83 42.72 -33.93
C THR A 61 25.91 41.68 -33.63
N ASP A 62 27.14 42.02 -34.01
CA ASP A 62 28.36 41.22 -33.90
C ASP A 62 29.21 41.63 -32.68
N ALA A 63 30.04 40.71 -32.18
CA ALA A 63 31.19 41.01 -31.32
C ALA A 63 32.16 39.80 -31.28
N SER A 64 33.09 39.74 -32.23
CA SER A 64 34.12 38.69 -32.34
C SER A 64 35.55 39.25 -32.26
N ILE A 65 36.38 38.70 -31.36
CA ILE A 65 37.86 38.69 -31.37
C ILE A 65 38.27 37.43 -30.56
N ALA A 66 38.85 36.33 -31.06
CA ALA A 66 40.07 36.08 -31.87
C ALA A 66 41.37 36.28 -31.04
N THR A 67 42.43 35.45 -31.05
CA THR A 67 42.89 34.36 -31.94
C THR A 67 43.95 33.45 -31.23
N ALA A 68 44.35 32.33 -31.86
CA ALA A 68 45.72 31.75 -31.91
C ALA A 68 46.27 30.94 -30.70
N ASP A 69 47.09 29.87 -30.85
CA ASP A 69 47.43 29.04 -32.03
C ASP A 69 48.01 27.65 -31.58
N ALA A 70 48.13 26.68 -32.49
CA ALA A 70 48.83 25.40 -32.29
C ALA A 70 50.33 25.48 -32.69
N PRO A 71 51.16 24.42 -32.58
CA PRO A 71 51.22 23.36 -33.63
C PRO A 71 51.56 21.94 -33.10
N ALA A 72 51.97 21.01 -33.99
CA ALA A 72 51.79 19.55 -33.83
C ALA A 72 53.06 18.64 -33.99
N GLY A 73 53.01 17.46 -33.34
CA GLY A 73 53.65 16.17 -33.72
C GLY A 73 55.18 16.02 -33.60
N PRO A 74 55.77 14.82 -33.88
CA PRO A 74 55.20 13.46 -34.05
C PRO A 74 55.90 12.34 -33.20
N ALA A 75 55.58 11.06 -33.45
CA ALA A 75 56.11 9.85 -32.76
C ALA A 75 57.54 9.41 -33.22
N PRO A 76 58.21 8.40 -32.59
CA PRO A 76 58.02 6.99 -33.06
C PRO A 76 58.32 5.80 -32.09
N ALA A 77 57.76 4.63 -32.46
CA ALA A 77 58.29 3.25 -32.45
C ALA A 77 58.85 2.50 -31.21
N GLU A 78 58.47 1.21 -31.18
CA GLU A 78 58.98 0.06 -30.39
C GLU A 78 60.38 -0.41 -30.88
N PRO A 79 61.15 -1.26 -30.13
CA PRO A 79 61.00 -2.71 -30.34
C PRO A 79 61.30 -3.65 -29.14
N ALA A 80 60.52 -4.74 -29.05
CA ALA A 80 60.89 -6.14 -28.77
C ALA A 80 62.14 -6.53 -27.92
N ALA A 81 61.91 -7.36 -26.89
CA ALA A 81 62.84 -8.42 -26.48
C ALA A 81 62.10 -9.62 -25.86
N ALA A 82 62.26 -10.81 -26.45
CA ALA A 82 61.88 -12.10 -25.86
C ALA A 82 63.15 -12.90 -25.51
N PRO A 83 63.06 -13.85 -24.56
CA PRO A 83 63.47 -15.21 -24.93
C PRO A 83 62.55 -16.32 -24.37
N SER A 84 62.53 -17.44 -25.09
CA SER A 84 61.73 -18.65 -24.79
C SER A 84 62.43 -19.64 -23.87
N ALA A 85 61.65 -20.32 -23.02
CA ALA A 85 61.74 -21.73 -22.54
C ALA A 85 61.05 -21.81 -21.16
N GLY A 86 60.14 -22.72 -20.80
CA GLY A 86 59.55 -23.95 -21.33
C GLY A 86 58.54 -24.45 -20.27
N PRO A 87 57.64 -25.42 -20.54
CA PRO A 87 56.52 -25.74 -19.65
C PRO A 87 56.93 -26.60 -18.44
N PRO A 88 56.21 -26.52 -17.30
CA PRO A 88 55.26 -27.62 -17.02
C PRO A 88 54.00 -27.24 -16.20
N ALA A 89 53.15 -28.26 -16.00
CA ALA A 89 52.16 -28.42 -14.93
C ALA A 89 50.89 -27.54 -14.94
N ALA A 90 49.79 -28.11 -15.44
CA ALA A 90 48.45 -27.64 -15.17
C ALA A 90 47.95 -28.12 -13.80
N THR A 91 47.61 -27.19 -12.90
CA THR A 91 46.65 -27.41 -11.80
C THR A 91 45.90 -26.10 -11.51
N GLY A 92 45.01 -25.70 -12.41
CA GLY A 92 44.10 -24.57 -12.18
C GLY A 92 42.93 -24.99 -11.31
N ALA A 93 42.89 -24.52 -10.05
CA ALA A 93 41.72 -24.70 -9.20
C ALA A 93 40.50 -23.94 -9.79
N PRO A 94 39.28 -24.51 -9.75
CA PRO A 94 38.10 -23.80 -10.23
C PRO A 94 37.81 -22.59 -9.33
N PRO A 95 37.31 -21.47 -9.88
CA PRO A 95 36.88 -20.33 -9.07
C PRO A 95 35.71 -20.75 -8.15
N PRO A 96 35.57 -20.12 -6.96
CA PRO A 96 34.47 -20.43 -6.07
C PRO A 96 33.14 -20.14 -6.76
N ALA A 97 32.29 -21.17 -6.84
CA ALA A 97 30.94 -21.01 -7.38
C ALA A 97 30.19 -19.98 -6.52
N ALA A 98 29.83 -18.85 -7.12
CA ALA A 98 28.82 -17.98 -6.54
C ALA A 98 27.56 -18.84 -6.28
N PRO A 99 26.95 -18.76 -5.08
CA PRO A 99 25.75 -19.53 -4.80
C PRO A 99 24.70 -19.17 -5.85
N ALA A 100 24.25 -20.18 -6.60
CA ALA A 100 23.16 -19.99 -7.54
C ALA A 100 21.99 -19.38 -6.78
N ALA A 101 21.63 -18.14 -7.12
CA ALA A 101 20.37 -17.58 -6.70
C ALA A 101 19.30 -18.47 -7.35
N THR A 102 18.72 -19.37 -6.55
CA THR A 102 17.54 -20.13 -6.97
C THR A 102 16.45 -19.10 -7.21
N SER A 103 16.28 -18.73 -8.48
CA SER A 103 15.16 -17.93 -8.96
C SER A 103 13.89 -18.73 -8.71
N GLY A 104 13.34 -18.59 -7.50
CA GLY A 104 11.96 -18.97 -7.25
C GLY A 104 11.07 -18.27 -8.28
N PRO A 105 9.96 -18.90 -8.71
CA PRO A 105 9.12 -18.35 -9.76
C PRO A 105 8.61 -16.96 -9.37
N GLY A 106 9.15 -15.93 -10.01
CA GLY A 106 8.66 -14.56 -9.86
C GLY A 106 7.18 -14.46 -10.26
N PRO A 107 6.42 -13.53 -9.66
CA PRO A 107 4.99 -13.39 -9.91
C PRO A 107 4.66 -12.95 -11.35
N GLU A 108 5.63 -12.40 -12.09
CA GLU A 108 5.48 -11.77 -13.41
C GLU A 108 4.93 -12.67 -14.53
N ASN A 109 5.00 -14.00 -14.38
CA ASN A 109 4.44 -14.98 -15.33
C ASN A 109 3.77 -16.16 -14.59
N ALA A 110 2.99 -15.85 -13.56
CA ALA A 110 2.17 -16.83 -12.86
C ALA A 110 0.74 -16.86 -13.42
N PRO A 111 0.09 -18.03 -13.55
CA PRO A 111 -1.35 -18.10 -13.69
C PRO A 111 -2.01 -17.37 -12.50
N LEU A 112 -3.04 -16.58 -12.79
CA LEU A 112 -3.67 -15.66 -11.85
C LEU A 112 -5.18 -15.76 -11.98
N ASN A 113 -5.87 -15.81 -10.84
CA ASN A 113 -7.33 -15.75 -10.76
C ASN A 113 -7.74 -14.69 -9.74
N VAL A 114 -7.88 -13.44 -10.20
CA VAL A 114 -8.19 -12.29 -9.35
C VAL A 114 -9.61 -12.44 -8.78
N PRO A 115 -9.83 -12.30 -7.46
CA PRO A 115 -11.13 -12.50 -6.86
C PRO A 115 -12.21 -11.57 -7.44
N ALA A 116 -13.44 -12.06 -7.52
CA ALA A 116 -14.61 -11.25 -7.80
C ALA A 116 -14.85 -10.22 -6.68
N SER A 117 -15.52 -9.12 -7.00
CA SER A 117 -15.91 -8.07 -6.04
C SER A 117 -16.60 -8.65 -4.80
N VAL A 118 -16.09 -8.34 -3.62
CA VAL A 118 -16.49 -8.99 -2.35
C VAL A 118 -16.38 -8.03 -1.16
N ARG A 119 -17.17 -8.28 -0.11
CA ARG A 119 -17.08 -7.60 1.18
C ARG A 119 -16.82 -8.63 2.28
N LEU A 120 -15.69 -8.51 2.96
CA LEU A 120 -15.29 -9.34 4.09
C LEU A 120 -15.37 -8.51 5.37
N LYS A 121 -15.98 -9.08 6.42
CA LYS A 121 -16.11 -8.43 7.73
C LYS A 121 -15.38 -9.26 8.78
N PHE A 122 -14.58 -8.60 9.60
CA PHE A 122 -13.70 -9.24 10.56
C PHE A 122 -14.03 -8.79 11.98
N ASP A 123 -13.99 -9.71 12.94
CA ASP A 123 -13.74 -9.34 14.33
C ASP A 123 -12.24 -9.15 14.50
N VAL A 124 -11.85 -8.10 15.22
CA VAL A 124 -10.45 -7.73 15.41
C VAL A 124 -10.12 -7.77 16.89
N THR A 125 -9.27 -8.71 17.24
CA THR A 125 -8.68 -8.84 18.57
C THR A 125 -7.21 -8.44 18.52
N GLY A 126 -6.58 -8.22 19.67
CA GLY A 126 -5.18 -7.81 19.67
C GLY A 126 -4.66 -7.31 21.00
N GLN A 127 -3.51 -6.66 20.94
CA GLN A 127 -2.85 -6.02 22.06
C GLN A 127 -2.17 -4.73 21.61
N GLN A 128 -2.33 -3.66 22.40
CA GLN A 128 -1.65 -2.39 22.24
C GLN A 128 -1.05 -1.97 23.58
N GLY A 129 0.24 -2.21 23.76
CA GLY A 129 0.94 -2.11 25.03
C GLY A 129 0.27 -3.00 26.10
N PRO A 130 -0.12 -2.45 27.26
CA PRO A 130 -0.82 -3.20 28.30
C PRO A 130 -2.32 -3.38 28.02
N VAL A 131 -2.88 -2.77 26.97
CA VAL A 131 -4.33 -2.75 26.71
C VAL A 131 -4.71 -3.83 25.68
N PRO A 132 -5.61 -4.77 26.00
CA PRO A 132 -6.15 -5.69 25.00
C PRO A 132 -7.04 -4.94 24.02
N LEU A 133 -6.85 -5.19 22.72
CA LEU A 133 -7.70 -4.66 21.66
C LEU A 133 -8.93 -5.58 21.53
N GLN A 134 -10.12 -5.05 21.84
CA GLN A 134 -11.40 -5.77 21.77
C GLN A 134 -12.50 -4.84 21.28
N GLY A 135 -13.59 -5.40 20.75
CA GLY A 135 -14.71 -4.61 20.20
C GLY A 135 -14.37 -3.81 18.94
N VAL A 136 -13.26 -4.14 18.28
CA VAL A 136 -12.85 -3.55 17.01
C VAL A 136 -13.34 -4.44 15.87
N PHE A 137 -13.87 -3.82 14.83
CA PHE A 137 -14.37 -4.51 13.64
C PHE A 137 -13.62 -4.05 12.40
N GLY A 138 -13.23 -4.99 11.57
CA GLY A 138 -12.62 -4.77 10.27
C GLY A 138 -13.63 -4.96 9.15
N GLU A 139 -13.49 -4.21 8.07
CA GLU A 139 -14.20 -4.46 6.82
C GLU A 139 -13.25 -4.25 5.65
N LEU A 140 -13.05 -5.29 4.85
CA LEU A 140 -12.39 -5.22 3.55
C LEU A 140 -13.47 -5.20 2.47
N VAL A 141 -13.57 -4.09 1.76
CA VAL A 141 -14.34 -3.99 0.51
C VAL A 141 -13.36 -4.12 -0.64
N TRP A 142 -13.56 -5.12 -1.49
CA TRP A 142 -12.84 -5.31 -2.75
C TRP A 142 -13.84 -5.15 -3.90
N SER A 143 -13.50 -4.34 -4.90
CA SER A 143 -14.31 -4.14 -6.09
C SER A 143 -13.45 -4.04 -7.33
N GLN A 144 -13.91 -4.63 -8.43
CA GLN A 144 -13.24 -4.62 -9.72
C GLN A 144 -14.22 -4.83 -10.88
N ASP A 145 -13.82 -4.41 -12.09
CA ASP A 145 -14.55 -4.56 -13.35
C ASP A 145 -13.78 -5.38 -14.41
N GLY A 146 -12.73 -6.07 -13.99
CA GLY A 146 -11.77 -6.79 -14.83
C GLY A 146 -10.65 -5.93 -15.44
N ARG A 147 -10.66 -4.60 -15.23
CA ARG A 147 -9.62 -3.67 -15.72
C ARG A 147 -9.10 -2.73 -14.63
N ALA A 148 -9.99 -2.19 -13.81
CA ALA A 148 -9.70 -1.35 -12.66
C ALA A 148 -10.12 -2.06 -11.38
N TYR A 149 -9.52 -1.66 -10.26
CA TYR A 149 -9.92 -2.13 -8.94
C TYR A 149 -9.88 -1.02 -7.89
N ASP A 150 -10.67 -1.20 -6.83
CA ASP A 150 -10.64 -0.43 -5.60
C ASP A 150 -10.75 -1.39 -4.38
N ALA A 151 -9.81 -1.25 -3.45
CA ALA A 151 -9.67 -2.07 -2.25
C ALA A 151 -9.59 -1.19 -1.00
N ASN A 152 -10.52 -1.33 -0.07
CA ASN A 152 -10.57 -0.54 1.16
C ASN A 152 -10.68 -1.43 2.39
N LEU A 153 -9.68 -1.39 3.28
CA LEU A 153 -9.69 -2.04 4.59
C LEU A 153 -9.87 -0.98 5.69
N THR A 154 -11.04 -0.95 6.33
CA THR A 154 -11.33 -0.02 7.42
C THR A 154 -11.48 -0.75 8.76
N LEU A 155 -10.80 -0.26 9.80
CA LEU A 155 -10.90 -0.70 11.20
C LEU A 155 -11.69 0.32 12.03
N ARG A 156 -12.72 -0.12 12.75
CA ARG A 156 -13.64 0.74 13.52
C ARG A 156 -13.84 0.23 14.95
N PHE A 157 -14.00 1.16 15.89
CA PHE A 157 -14.42 0.91 17.27
C PHE A 157 -15.62 1.80 17.58
N LEU A 158 -16.79 1.19 17.85
CA LEU A 158 -18.10 1.86 17.84
C LEU A 158 -18.23 2.73 16.56
N PHE A 159 -18.45 4.04 16.71
CA PHE A 159 -18.63 5.00 15.62
C PHE A 159 -17.32 5.64 15.12
N LYS A 160 -16.16 5.24 15.67
CA LYS A 160 -14.86 5.83 15.36
C LYS A 160 -14.04 4.94 14.45
N THR A 161 -13.62 5.45 13.30
CA THR A 161 -12.58 4.84 12.48
C THR A 161 -11.21 4.98 13.18
N LEU A 162 -10.52 3.86 13.34
CA LEU A 162 -9.17 3.79 13.92
C LEU A 162 -8.08 3.83 12.84
N ARG A 163 -8.35 3.18 11.71
CA ARG A 163 -7.46 3.11 10.55
C ARG A 163 -8.28 2.81 9.29
N THR A 164 -7.90 3.41 8.17
CA THR A 164 -8.34 3.01 6.83
C THR A 164 -7.11 2.83 5.95
N GLN A 165 -6.98 1.66 5.33
CA GLN A 165 -6.03 1.44 4.23
C GLN A 165 -6.82 1.40 2.92
N HIS A 166 -6.33 2.08 1.89
CA HIS A 166 -6.97 2.15 0.59
C HIS A 166 -5.93 1.86 -0.49
N SER A 167 -6.28 1.02 -1.46
CA SER A 167 -5.47 0.68 -2.62
C SER A 167 -6.35 0.74 -3.86
N SER A 168 -5.86 1.39 -4.92
CA SER A 168 -6.57 1.52 -6.19
C SER A 168 -5.58 1.44 -7.34
N GLY A 169 -6.02 0.90 -8.47
CA GLY A 169 -5.16 0.66 -9.62
C GLY A 169 -5.85 -0.14 -10.71
N VAL A 170 -5.07 -0.89 -11.46
CA VAL A 170 -5.54 -1.70 -12.59
C VAL A 170 -5.34 -3.19 -12.34
N ILE A 171 -6.05 -4.02 -13.09
CA ILE A 171 -5.78 -5.45 -13.24
C ILE A 171 -5.04 -5.60 -14.57
N GLY A 172 -3.72 -5.74 -14.49
CA GLY A 172 -2.83 -5.91 -15.63
C GLY A 172 -2.53 -7.38 -15.94
N SER A 173 -1.61 -7.62 -16.86
CA SER A 173 -1.17 -8.97 -17.21
C SER A 173 -0.46 -9.69 -16.05
N THR A 174 0.05 -8.94 -15.07
CA THR A 174 0.70 -9.47 -13.86
C THR A 174 -0.25 -9.58 -12.65
N GLY A 175 -1.55 -9.33 -12.86
CA GLY A 175 -2.57 -9.38 -11.81
C GLY A 175 -2.90 -8.00 -11.27
N ILE A 176 -2.97 -7.86 -9.95
CA ILE A 176 -3.30 -6.59 -9.29
C ILE A 176 -2.10 -5.64 -9.42
N GLU A 177 -2.32 -4.44 -9.97
CA GLU A 177 -1.29 -3.45 -10.24
C GLU A 177 -1.67 -2.09 -9.59
N PRO A 178 -1.23 -1.83 -8.34
CA PRO A 178 -1.61 -0.62 -7.61
C PRO A 178 -1.05 0.64 -8.25
N ALA A 179 -1.88 1.67 -8.40
CA ALA A 179 -1.47 3.01 -8.82
C ALA A 179 -1.29 3.95 -7.62
N ARG A 180 -2.17 3.83 -6.62
CA ARG A 180 -2.10 4.57 -5.35
C ARG A 180 -2.45 3.66 -4.18
N PHE A 181 -1.67 3.78 -3.11
CA PHE A 181 -1.97 3.25 -1.79
C PHE A 181 -2.05 4.40 -0.77
N SER A 182 -2.95 4.34 0.22
CA SER A 182 -2.92 5.21 1.39
C SER A 182 -3.22 4.48 2.70
N ASP A 183 -2.70 5.02 3.80
CA ASP A 183 -2.93 4.58 5.18
C ASP A 183 -3.30 5.80 6.02
N THR A 184 -4.57 5.87 6.43
CA THR A 184 -5.14 6.95 7.22
C THR A 184 -5.36 6.46 8.65
N ARG A 185 -4.71 7.12 9.61
CA ARG A 185 -4.98 6.94 11.06
C ARG A 185 -5.55 8.22 11.65
N LYS A 186 -4.68 9.17 12.02
CA LYS A 186 -5.03 10.56 12.34
C LYS A 186 -4.85 11.49 11.14
N THR A 187 -3.89 11.14 10.27
CA THR A 187 -3.51 11.83 9.04
C THR A 187 -3.39 10.76 7.96
N GLU A 188 -3.69 11.11 6.72
CA GLU A 188 -3.45 10.25 5.56
C GLU A 188 -2.00 10.39 5.09
N VAL A 189 -1.35 9.25 4.83
CA VAL A 189 -0.08 9.14 4.11
C VAL A 189 -0.25 8.17 2.95
N ALA A 190 0.34 8.48 1.81
CA ALA A 190 0.10 7.76 0.55
C ALA A 190 1.38 7.50 -0.25
N SER A 191 1.32 6.49 -1.11
CA SER A 191 2.39 6.05 -2.01
C SER A 191 1.83 5.93 -3.42
N HIS A 192 2.53 6.50 -4.40
CA HIS A 192 2.13 6.51 -5.80
C HIS A 192 3.10 5.67 -6.62
N PHE A 193 2.56 4.79 -7.46
CA PHE A 193 3.32 3.84 -8.28
C PHE A 193 3.44 4.38 -9.70
N VAL A 194 4.49 5.18 -9.93
CA VAL A 194 4.69 5.96 -11.15
C VAL A 194 5.38 5.09 -12.21
N ARG A 195 4.62 4.17 -12.80
CA ARG A 195 5.09 3.14 -13.75
C ARG A 195 5.83 3.69 -14.97
N ASP A 196 5.38 4.83 -15.49
CA ASP A 196 6.02 5.56 -16.59
C ASP A 196 7.43 6.06 -16.25
N ARG A 197 7.73 6.30 -14.96
CA ARG A 197 9.06 6.70 -14.47
C ARG A 197 9.80 5.59 -13.72
N GLY A 198 9.19 4.40 -13.57
CA GLY A 198 9.78 3.28 -12.84
C GLY A 198 10.07 3.55 -11.36
N GLU A 199 9.29 4.42 -10.71
CA GLU A 199 9.50 4.80 -9.30
C GLU A 199 8.23 4.78 -8.45
N VAL A 200 8.43 4.69 -7.13
CA VAL A 200 7.40 4.90 -6.11
C VAL A 200 7.68 6.22 -5.39
N VAL A 201 6.66 7.07 -5.28
CA VAL A 201 6.74 8.41 -4.66
C VAL A 201 5.83 8.50 -3.44
N PHE A 202 6.39 8.91 -2.31
CA PHE A 202 5.69 8.99 -1.02
C PHE A 202 5.19 10.41 -0.72
N SER A 203 3.95 10.54 -0.24
CA SER A 203 3.31 11.84 0.07
C SER A 203 3.86 12.55 1.31
N ASN A 204 4.73 11.89 2.07
CA ASN A 204 5.41 12.41 3.26
C ASN A 204 6.84 12.90 2.97
N ASN A 205 7.22 13.00 1.69
CA ASN A 205 8.55 13.39 1.24
C ASN A 205 9.69 12.44 1.68
N ALA A 206 9.38 11.17 1.98
CA ALA A 206 10.41 10.13 2.01
C ALA A 206 11.06 9.98 0.61
N PRO A 207 12.35 9.60 0.52
CA PRO A 207 13.03 9.40 -0.77
C PRO A 207 12.26 8.45 -1.70
N SER A 208 12.19 8.76 -2.99
CA SER A 208 11.62 7.82 -3.96
C SER A 208 12.48 6.56 -4.08
N VAL A 209 11.84 5.47 -4.48
CA VAL A 209 12.45 4.14 -4.59
C VAL A 209 12.07 3.51 -5.92
N ALA A 210 12.96 2.67 -6.48
CA ALA A 210 12.71 2.00 -7.73
C ALA A 210 11.46 1.10 -7.64
N LEU A 211 10.57 1.21 -8.62
CA LEU A 211 9.40 0.36 -8.76
C LEU A 211 9.79 -0.92 -9.50
N LEU A 212 9.71 -2.05 -8.82
CA LEU A 212 9.98 -3.36 -9.41
C LEU A 212 8.71 -3.93 -10.07
N PRO A 213 8.83 -4.82 -11.07
CA PRO A 213 7.65 -5.42 -11.69
C PRO A 213 6.89 -6.29 -10.68
N GLY A 214 5.56 -6.34 -10.82
CA GLY A 214 4.68 -7.06 -9.89
C GLY A 214 4.63 -6.48 -8.46
N ALA A 215 5.23 -5.31 -8.20
CA ALA A 215 5.19 -4.66 -6.90
C ALA A 215 3.77 -4.37 -6.42
N GLN A 216 3.57 -4.50 -5.12
CA GLN A 216 2.30 -4.40 -4.42
C GLN A 216 2.38 -3.35 -3.31
N ASP A 217 1.23 -2.93 -2.78
CA ASP A 217 1.17 -2.24 -1.49
C ASP A 217 0.78 -3.20 -0.35
N ARG A 218 0.86 -2.70 0.90
CA ARG A 218 0.55 -3.48 2.11
C ARG A 218 -0.88 -4.04 2.17
N LEU A 219 -1.83 -3.56 1.36
CA LEU A 219 -3.19 -4.11 1.25
C LEU A 219 -3.33 -4.99 0.01
N SER A 220 -2.92 -4.50 -1.17
CA SER A 220 -3.05 -5.24 -2.43
C SER A 220 -2.29 -6.57 -2.42
N VAL A 221 -1.15 -6.64 -1.71
CA VAL A 221 -0.35 -7.87 -1.60
C VAL A 221 -1.14 -9.05 -1.04
N MET A 222 -2.09 -8.82 -0.12
CA MET A 222 -2.92 -9.87 0.46
C MET A 222 -3.84 -10.51 -0.58
N LEU A 223 -4.35 -9.69 -1.50
CA LEU A 223 -5.26 -10.08 -2.58
C LEU A 223 -4.48 -10.68 -3.76
N GLN A 224 -3.29 -10.16 -4.08
CA GLN A 224 -2.40 -10.71 -5.11
C GLN A 224 -1.92 -12.11 -4.72
N LEU A 225 -1.57 -12.35 -3.45
CA LEU A 225 -1.23 -13.70 -2.97
C LEU A 225 -2.42 -14.65 -3.11
N GLY A 226 -3.64 -14.19 -2.84
CA GLY A 226 -4.88 -14.92 -3.15
C GLY A 226 -4.99 -15.26 -4.63
N ALA A 227 -4.80 -14.27 -5.51
CA ALA A 227 -4.92 -14.44 -6.96
C ALA A 227 -3.88 -15.42 -7.55
N LEU A 228 -2.64 -15.41 -7.02
CA LEU A 228 -1.57 -16.34 -7.41
C LEU A 228 -1.92 -17.77 -7.03
N LEU A 229 -2.32 -18.00 -5.77
CA LEU A 229 -2.73 -19.33 -5.30
C LEU A 229 -4.01 -19.82 -5.99
N ALA A 230 -4.97 -18.94 -6.28
CA ALA A 230 -6.19 -19.28 -7.00
C ALA A 230 -5.99 -19.57 -8.49
N GLY A 231 -4.88 -19.10 -9.08
CA GLY A 231 -4.51 -19.35 -10.48
C GLY A 231 -3.78 -20.68 -10.67
N ASP A 232 -2.81 -21.00 -9.80
CA ASP A 232 -2.08 -22.28 -9.82
C ASP A 232 -1.60 -22.65 -8.40
N PRO A 233 -2.41 -23.40 -7.61
CA PRO A 233 -2.01 -23.81 -6.27
C PRO A 233 -0.76 -24.70 -6.24
N ALA A 234 -0.52 -25.49 -7.30
CA ALA A 234 0.57 -26.46 -7.35
C ALA A 234 1.94 -25.79 -7.51
N ARG A 235 1.98 -24.59 -8.11
CA ARG A 235 3.17 -23.73 -8.18
C ARG A 235 3.58 -23.13 -6.83
N TYR A 236 2.71 -23.18 -5.82
CA TYR A 236 2.96 -22.67 -4.46
C TYR A 236 2.85 -23.79 -3.43
N PRO A 237 3.75 -24.79 -3.45
CA PRO A 237 3.75 -25.88 -2.48
C PRO A 237 4.08 -25.38 -1.06
N GLN A 238 3.76 -26.22 -0.07
CA GLN A 238 4.24 -26.03 1.30
C GLN A 238 5.76 -25.88 1.32
N ASP A 239 6.27 -25.05 2.23
CA ASP A 239 7.69 -24.70 2.42
C ASP A 239 8.31 -23.91 1.24
N GLY A 240 7.54 -23.67 0.17
CA GLY A 240 7.83 -22.69 -0.85
C GLY A 240 7.77 -21.25 -0.33
N ALA A 241 8.17 -20.29 -1.17
CA ALA A 241 8.12 -18.87 -0.81
C ALA A 241 7.85 -17.97 -2.01
N ILE A 242 7.16 -16.85 -1.76
CA ILE A 242 6.80 -15.83 -2.74
C ILE A 242 7.51 -14.54 -2.34
N ALA A 243 8.38 -14.04 -3.23
CA ALA A 243 9.05 -12.75 -3.08
C ALA A 243 8.29 -11.67 -3.85
N VAL A 244 8.02 -10.54 -3.20
CA VAL A 244 7.28 -9.42 -3.79
C VAL A 244 7.77 -8.11 -3.15
N GLN A 245 7.93 -7.06 -3.95
CA GLN A 245 8.15 -5.72 -3.40
C GLN A 245 6.84 -5.23 -2.78
N THR A 246 6.84 -4.96 -1.48
CA THR A 246 5.68 -4.44 -0.76
C THR A 246 5.95 -3.00 -0.33
N VAL A 247 5.19 -2.09 -0.89
CA VAL A 247 5.21 -0.64 -0.62
C VAL A 247 4.32 -0.33 0.58
N GLY A 248 4.91 0.27 1.62
CA GLY A 248 4.19 0.94 2.69
C GLY A 248 4.10 2.45 2.47
N PRO A 249 3.67 3.22 3.49
CA PRO A 249 3.51 4.68 3.37
C PRO A 249 4.83 5.48 3.32
N ARG A 250 5.99 4.83 3.50
CA ARG A 250 7.32 5.47 3.58
C ARG A 250 8.49 4.55 3.23
N ASP A 251 8.19 3.34 2.75
CA ASP A 251 9.11 2.23 2.57
C ASP A 251 8.65 1.34 1.41
N ALA A 252 9.57 0.61 0.78
CA ALA A 252 9.26 -0.41 -0.22
C ALA A 252 10.32 -1.52 -0.17
N ASP A 253 9.99 -2.62 0.51
CA ASP A 253 10.93 -3.70 0.79
C ASP A 253 10.52 -4.99 0.08
N ILE A 254 11.48 -5.87 -0.24
CA ILE A 254 11.17 -7.23 -0.69
C ILE A 254 10.69 -8.06 0.49
N TRP A 255 9.37 -8.28 0.54
CA TRP A 255 8.75 -9.20 1.47
C TRP A 255 8.83 -10.61 0.90
N LEU A 256 9.27 -11.56 1.73
CA LEU A 256 9.25 -12.99 1.41
C LEU A 256 8.18 -13.65 2.28
N PHE A 257 7.08 -14.04 1.64
CA PHE A 257 6.04 -14.84 2.27
C PHE A 257 6.39 -16.31 2.13
N LYS A 258 6.61 -17.01 3.25
CA LYS A 258 6.69 -18.48 3.26
C LYS A 258 5.30 -19.08 3.15
N VAL A 259 5.13 -20.06 2.28
CA VAL A 259 3.89 -20.83 2.13
C VAL A 259 3.90 -21.96 3.15
N GLY A 260 2.95 -21.92 4.08
CA GLY A 260 2.77 -22.92 5.13
C GLY A 260 1.82 -24.06 4.71
N PRO A 261 1.47 -24.92 5.68
CA PRO A 261 0.44 -25.94 5.50
C PRO A 261 -0.94 -25.30 5.34
N GLU A 262 -1.91 -26.15 5.01
CA GLU A 262 -3.32 -25.84 5.25
C GLU A 262 -3.67 -26.24 6.68
N GLU A 263 -4.31 -25.34 7.41
CA GLU A 263 -4.74 -25.56 8.79
C GLU A 263 -6.23 -25.27 8.95
N THR A 264 -6.94 -26.09 9.73
CA THR A 264 -8.33 -25.85 10.10
C THR A 264 -8.40 -24.74 11.13
N LEU A 265 -9.04 -23.64 10.78
CA LEU A 265 -9.25 -22.47 11.62
C LEU A 265 -10.66 -22.52 12.22
N ALA A 266 -10.76 -22.36 13.53
CA ALA A 266 -12.01 -21.99 14.18
C ALA A 266 -12.10 -20.45 14.20
N LEU A 267 -12.91 -19.88 13.30
CA LEU A 267 -13.16 -18.44 13.21
C LEU A 267 -14.57 -18.12 13.72
N PRO A 268 -14.93 -16.84 13.98
CA PRO A 268 -16.29 -16.49 14.37
C PRO A 268 -17.35 -16.83 13.31
N MET A 269 -16.96 -16.94 12.02
CA MET A 269 -17.84 -17.47 10.96
C MET A 269 -18.04 -19.00 10.97
N GLY A 270 -17.32 -19.74 11.81
CA GLY A 270 -17.28 -21.20 11.84
C GLY A 270 -15.90 -21.79 11.48
N GLU A 271 -15.86 -23.11 11.28
CA GLU A 271 -14.66 -23.83 10.86
C GLU A 271 -14.36 -23.62 9.37
N ILE A 272 -13.11 -23.33 9.03
CA ILE A 272 -12.65 -23.24 7.63
C ILE A 272 -11.20 -23.66 7.48
N VAL A 273 -10.86 -24.34 6.38
CA VAL A 273 -9.47 -24.65 6.04
C VAL A 273 -8.83 -23.43 5.37
N GLY A 274 -7.70 -22.97 5.92
CA GLY A 274 -6.93 -21.85 5.37
C GLY A 274 -5.48 -22.25 5.09
N ARG A 275 -5.00 -21.93 3.88
CA ARG A 275 -3.57 -21.97 3.55
C ARG A 275 -2.87 -20.79 4.23
N ARG A 276 -1.91 -21.07 5.12
CA ARG A 276 -1.17 -20.03 5.84
C ARG A 276 0.01 -19.51 5.01
N LEU A 277 0.20 -18.20 4.98
CA LEU A 277 1.36 -17.51 4.43
C LEU A 277 1.96 -16.61 5.51
N THR A 278 3.28 -16.64 5.69
CA THR A 278 3.96 -15.90 6.77
C THR A 278 5.14 -15.09 6.26
N ARG A 279 5.15 -13.78 6.54
CA ARG A 279 6.29 -12.88 6.40
C ARG A 279 6.82 -12.55 7.80
N ASN A 280 7.94 -13.16 8.18
CA ASN A 280 8.61 -12.88 9.46
C ASN A 280 9.40 -11.57 9.40
N ALA A 281 9.56 -10.93 10.56
CA ALA A 281 10.52 -9.86 10.74
C ALA A 281 11.96 -10.30 10.38
N ARG A 282 12.67 -9.48 9.61
CA ARG A 282 14.04 -9.68 9.12
C ARG A 282 15.02 -8.66 9.67
N ALA A 283 14.55 -7.45 9.95
CA ALA A 283 15.30 -6.37 10.57
C ALA A 283 14.64 -5.94 11.89
N PRO A 284 15.34 -5.21 12.77
CA PRO A 284 14.69 -4.38 13.78
C PRO A 284 13.67 -3.45 13.09
N PHE A 285 12.54 -3.22 13.74
CA PHE A 285 11.42 -2.39 13.24
C PHE A 285 10.54 -3.00 12.13
N ASP A 286 10.74 -4.26 11.77
CA ASP A 286 9.86 -5.00 10.85
C ASP A 286 8.55 -5.51 11.47
N ASP A 287 7.45 -5.36 10.74
CA ASP A 287 6.19 -6.05 11.03
C ASP A 287 6.28 -7.55 10.64
N THR A 288 5.75 -8.43 11.48
CA THR A 288 5.44 -9.83 11.12
C THR A 288 3.99 -9.90 10.63
N VAL A 289 3.78 -10.54 9.48
CA VAL A 289 2.46 -10.70 8.87
C VAL A 289 2.16 -12.19 8.70
N GLU A 290 1.02 -12.62 9.25
CA GLU A 290 0.46 -13.95 9.10
C GLU A 290 -0.88 -13.82 8.38
N LEU A 291 -1.05 -14.53 7.27
CA LEU A 291 -2.18 -14.42 6.35
C LEU A 291 -2.74 -15.82 6.12
N TRP A 292 -4.06 -16.00 6.20
CA TRP A 292 -4.70 -17.26 5.86
C TRP A 292 -5.70 -17.05 4.72
N LEU A 293 -5.51 -17.83 3.66
CA LEU A 293 -6.29 -17.77 2.42
C LEU A 293 -7.09 -19.08 2.29
N ALA A 294 -8.42 -19.00 2.22
CA ALA A 294 -9.25 -20.21 2.20
C ALA A 294 -9.50 -20.73 0.77
N PRO A 295 -9.05 -21.94 0.41
CA PRO A 295 -9.26 -22.49 -0.95
C PRO A 295 -10.74 -22.58 -1.33
N SER A 296 -11.60 -22.94 -0.37
CA SER A 296 -13.06 -23.04 -0.55
C SER A 296 -13.75 -21.70 -0.85
N LEU A 297 -13.09 -20.57 -0.58
CA LEU A 297 -13.56 -19.22 -0.90
C LEU A 297 -12.70 -18.55 -1.99
N GLY A 298 -12.08 -19.35 -2.87
CA GLY A 298 -11.24 -18.82 -3.96
C GLY A 298 -9.96 -18.13 -3.47
N TYR A 299 -9.37 -18.62 -2.38
CA TYR A 299 -8.20 -18.04 -1.71
C TYR A 299 -8.40 -16.60 -1.22
N LEU A 300 -9.63 -16.22 -0.85
CA LEU A 300 -9.89 -14.98 -0.13
C LEU A 300 -9.28 -15.00 1.29
N PRO A 301 -8.86 -13.83 1.83
CA PRO A 301 -8.27 -13.72 3.15
C PRO A 301 -9.31 -13.92 4.25
N VAL A 302 -9.21 -15.02 5.00
CA VAL A 302 -10.12 -15.37 6.11
C VAL A 302 -9.55 -15.03 7.49
N ARG A 303 -8.23 -14.88 7.59
CA ARG A 303 -7.56 -14.33 8.78
C ARG A 303 -6.33 -13.54 8.38
N ILE A 304 -6.12 -12.40 9.03
CA ILE A 304 -4.96 -11.53 8.83
C ILE A 304 -4.47 -11.09 10.21
N LYS A 305 -3.28 -11.53 10.62
CA LYS A 305 -2.64 -11.12 11.86
C LYS A 305 -1.36 -10.34 11.57
N LEU A 306 -1.31 -9.09 12.03
CA LEU A 306 -0.12 -8.25 11.97
C LEU A 306 0.44 -8.10 13.38
N THR A 307 1.72 -8.39 13.57
CA THR A 307 2.45 -8.23 14.84
C THR A 307 3.59 -7.24 14.62
N GLN A 308 3.57 -6.14 15.38
CA GLN A 308 4.56 -5.08 15.34
C GLN A 308 5.85 -5.47 16.10
N PRO A 309 6.96 -4.76 15.86
CA PRO A 309 8.26 -5.01 16.51
C PRO A 309 8.24 -4.97 18.05
N ASN A 310 7.30 -4.24 18.64
CA ASN A 310 7.12 -4.09 20.08
C ASN A 310 6.23 -5.20 20.70
N GLY A 311 5.74 -6.15 19.90
CA GLY A 311 4.84 -7.22 20.33
C GLY A 311 3.35 -6.86 20.23
N ASP A 312 2.99 -5.60 19.94
CA ASP A 312 1.60 -5.22 19.70
C ASP A 312 1.06 -5.92 18.45
N PHE A 313 -0.14 -6.48 18.51
CA PHE A 313 -0.71 -7.19 17.37
C PHE A 313 -2.19 -6.86 17.16
N ALA A 314 -2.63 -7.02 15.91
CA ALA A 314 -4.02 -7.05 15.53
C ALA A 314 -4.28 -8.32 14.72
N ASP A 315 -5.20 -9.15 15.20
CA ASP A 315 -5.65 -10.40 14.58
C ASP A 315 -7.10 -10.22 14.11
N MET A 316 -7.25 -10.09 12.79
CA MET A 316 -8.52 -9.92 12.09
C MET A 316 -9.02 -11.30 11.64
N GLN A 317 -10.15 -11.75 12.16
CA GLN A 317 -10.74 -13.07 11.89
C GLN A 317 -12.10 -12.92 11.20
N LEU A 318 -12.31 -13.62 10.08
CA LEU A 318 -13.54 -13.50 9.28
C LEU A 318 -14.76 -13.90 10.13
N ARG A 319 -15.74 -12.99 10.20
CA ARG A 319 -16.86 -13.07 11.12
C ARG A 319 -18.15 -13.57 10.49
N GLU A 320 -18.39 -13.18 9.25
CA GLU A 320 -19.62 -13.50 8.52
C GLU A 320 -19.26 -14.37 7.31
N PRO A 321 -19.98 -15.49 7.07
CA PRO A 321 -19.79 -16.28 5.87
C PRO A 321 -20.18 -15.46 4.64
N LEU A 322 -19.56 -15.78 3.50
CA LEU A 322 -19.88 -15.09 2.25
C LEU A 322 -21.28 -15.45 1.75
N PRO A 323 -22.05 -14.49 1.17
CA PRO A 323 -23.32 -14.79 0.54
C PRO A 323 -23.15 -15.84 -0.55
N GLY A 324 -23.86 -16.96 -0.45
CA GLY A 324 -23.77 -18.06 -1.42
C GLY A 324 -22.63 -19.04 -1.18
N ALA A 325 -21.81 -18.88 -0.14
CA ALA A 325 -21.01 -20.00 0.37
C ALA A 325 -21.97 -21.14 0.80
N PRO A 326 -21.70 -22.41 0.45
CA PRO A 326 -22.59 -23.50 0.83
C PRO A 326 -22.67 -23.62 2.35
N GLY A 327 -23.85 -23.33 2.90
CA GLY A 327 -24.15 -23.57 4.31
C GLY A 327 -23.99 -25.05 4.62
N ARG A 328 -23.34 -25.34 5.75
CA ARG A 328 -23.16 -26.69 6.28
C ARG A 328 -24.39 -27.13 7.07
#